data_AF-A0A8S3WXT9-F1
#
_entry.id   AF-A0A8S3WXT9-F1
#
_cell.length_a   1.000
_cell.length_b   1.000
_cell.length_c   1.000
_cell.angle_alpha   90.00
_cell.angle_beta   90.00
_cell.angle_gamma   90.00
#
_symmetry.space_group_name_H-M   'P 1'
#
loop_
_entity.id
_entity.type
_entity.pdbx_description
1 polymer ?
#
loop_
_entity_poly.entity_id
_entity_poly.type
_entity_poly.pdbx_seq_one_letter_code
_entity_poly.pdbx_strand_id
1 'polypeptide(L)'
;MNKVLFEFELDVEKMPLGKLSKSQIKSGYIVLSELLQEFDKDRVDEKKIKAATNKFYTLVPHNFGTNKPKLLDNPDIIKKKIEMLDSLLEIEITYKLLVAPSEDSLSSIDSYYLKLKAEITPLDKISADFELIATYMKNTHAPTHTSYVVEIEELFKVVRDGEDEHYKKFKQLRNKRLLWHGSRITNFAGILSQGLRIAPPEAPATGYMFGKGVYFADMFSKSPNYCFANKNNPTGFVLVCEVALGEMKKCYRAQYISELPAGKHSVWGVGQTQPDPAQNRVLDDGIVVPLGTPISKKVRSSLLYNEFIVYDVSQINVKYLVQLNFKFK
;
A
#
# COMPACT_ATOMS: atom_id res chain seq x y z
N MET A 1 11.75 -0.48 -12.27
CA MET A 1 12.10 -1.66 -11.45
C MET A 1 13.57 -1.67 -11.04
N ASN A 2 14.55 -1.73 -11.96
CA ASN A 2 15.98 -1.73 -11.59
C ASN A 2 16.41 -0.59 -10.64
N LYS A 3 15.96 0.65 -10.87
CA LYS A 3 16.23 1.78 -9.96
C LYS A 3 15.81 1.52 -8.51
N VAL A 4 14.67 0.83 -8.30
CA VAL A 4 14.17 0.46 -6.96
C VAL A 4 15.04 -0.64 -6.34
N LEU A 5 15.56 -1.58 -7.15
CA LEU A 5 16.49 -2.60 -6.64
C LEU A 5 17.79 -1.96 -6.13
N PHE A 6 18.32 -0.97 -6.85
CA PHE A 6 19.49 -0.20 -6.42
C PHE A 6 19.23 0.62 -5.15
N GLU A 7 18.05 1.26 -5.04
CA GLU A 7 17.64 1.99 -3.82
C GLU A 7 17.64 1.09 -2.58
N PHE A 8 17.28 -0.18 -2.76
CA PHE A 8 17.31 -1.19 -1.70
C PHE A 8 18.69 -1.80 -1.43
N GLU A 9 19.73 -1.32 -2.10
CA GLU A 9 21.10 -1.83 -2.00
C GLU A 9 21.18 -3.32 -2.41
N LEU A 10 20.36 -3.78 -3.37
CA LEU A 10 20.37 -5.19 -3.81
C LEU A 10 21.48 -5.45 -4.83
N ASP A 11 22.08 -6.63 -4.75
CA ASP A 11 23.10 -7.07 -5.71
C ASP A 11 22.41 -7.58 -6.98
N VAL A 12 22.17 -6.67 -7.93
CA VAL A 12 21.48 -6.97 -9.20
C VAL A 12 22.26 -7.89 -10.13
N GLU A 13 23.57 -8.04 -9.95
CA GLU A 13 24.40 -8.96 -10.74
C GLU A 13 24.19 -10.40 -10.27
N LYS A 14 24.17 -10.61 -8.95
CA LYS A 14 23.85 -11.91 -8.35
C LYS A 14 22.35 -12.19 -8.36
N MET A 15 21.53 -11.15 -8.44
CA MET A 15 20.06 -11.21 -8.44
C MET A 15 19.44 -10.38 -9.58
N PRO A 16 19.61 -10.78 -10.84
CA PRO A 16 18.91 -10.13 -11.94
C PRO A 16 17.40 -10.33 -11.79
N LEU A 17 16.62 -9.38 -12.34
CA LEU A 17 15.16 -9.47 -12.43
C LEU A 17 14.77 -10.84 -13.02
N GLY A 18 13.97 -11.62 -12.27
CA GLY A 18 13.53 -12.95 -12.66
C GLY A 18 14.21 -14.13 -11.95
N LYS A 19 15.35 -13.94 -11.26
CA LYS A 19 15.99 -15.01 -10.45
C LYS A 19 15.56 -15.06 -8.99
N LEU A 20 14.90 -14.02 -8.48
CA LEU A 20 14.39 -14.02 -7.11
C LEU A 20 13.15 -14.91 -7.04
N SER A 21 13.31 -16.09 -6.45
CA SER A 21 12.19 -16.99 -6.24
C SER A 21 11.28 -16.49 -5.12
N LYS A 22 9.96 -16.70 -5.27
CA LYS A 22 8.99 -16.45 -4.19
C LYS A 22 9.37 -17.17 -2.89
N SER A 23 9.98 -18.35 -2.97
CA SER A 23 10.46 -19.10 -1.81
C SER A 23 11.59 -18.37 -1.08
N GLN A 24 12.53 -17.76 -1.80
CA GLN A 24 13.62 -16.97 -1.21
C GLN A 24 13.09 -15.71 -0.51
N ILE A 25 12.11 -15.02 -1.09
CA ILE A 25 11.42 -13.87 -0.45
C ILE A 25 10.74 -14.33 0.85
N LYS A 26 9.99 -15.45 0.79
CA LYS A 26 9.34 -16.07 1.95
C LYS A 26 10.32 -16.42 3.06
N SER A 27 11.46 -17.03 2.73
CA SER A 27 12.52 -17.30 3.70
C SER A 27 13.08 -16.02 4.32
N GLY A 28 13.23 -14.96 3.53
CA GLY A 28 13.60 -13.64 4.02
C GLY A 28 12.61 -13.11 5.07
N TYR A 29 11.31 -13.20 4.80
CA TYR A 29 10.28 -12.81 5.78
C TYR A 29 10.35 -13.61 7.08
N ILE A 30 10.56 -14.92 7.01
CA ILE A 30 10.68 -15.78 8.20
C ILE A 30 11.82 -15.28 9.08
N VAL A 31 12.99 -14.98 8.49
CA VAL A 31 14.14 -14.46 9.25
C VAL A 31 13.84 -13.12 9.91
N LEU A 32 13.20 -12.20 9.19
CA LEU A 32 12.82 -10.89 9.76
C LEU A 32 11.76 -11.04 10.87
N SER A 33 10.88 -12.04 10.75
CA SER A 33 9.87 -12.36 11.77
C SER A 33 10.47 -12.93 13.04
N GLU A 34 11.37 -13.91 12.91
CA GLU A 34 12.13 -14.47 14.02
C GLU A 34 12.91 -13.35 14.74
N LEU A 35 13.52 -12.44 13.96
CA LEU A 35 14.28 -11.32 14.51
C LEU A 35 13.43 -10.31 15.26
N LEU A 36 12.25 -9.93 14.74
CA LEU A 36 11.34 -9.02 15.44
C LEU A 36 10.85 -9.60 16.78
N GLN A 37 10.57 -10.90 16.83
CA GLN A 37 10.19 -11.57 18.08
C GLN A 37 11.31 -11.52 19.14
N GLU A 38 12.58 -11.38 18.77
CA GLU A 38 13.67 -11.18 19.74
C GLU A 38 13.63 -9.78 20.38
N PHE A 39 13.08 -8.77 19.69
CA PHE A 39 12.90 -7.42 20.24
C PHE A 39 11.70 -7.29 21.18
N ASP A 40 10.76 -8.23 21.14
CA ASP A 40 9.61 -8.28 22.04
C ASP A 40 9.97 -8.89 23.42
N LYS A 41 11.22 -9.34 23.61
CA LYS A 41 11.70 -9.97 24.86
C LYS A 41 12.33 -8.94 25.78
N ASP A 42 12.29 -9.21 27.09
CA ASP A 42 12.90 -8.36 28.12
C ASP A 42 14.41 -8.16 27.93
N ARG A 43 15.09 -9.13 27.30
CA ARG A 43 16.52 -9.06 26.98
C ARG A 43 16.77 -9.50 25.55
N VAL A 44 17.27 -8.57 24.75
CA VAL A 44 17.67 -8.82 23.37
C VAL A 44 19.07 -9.47 23.33
N ASP A 45 19.21 -10.56 22.57
CA ASP A 45 20.49 -11.27 22.40
C ASP A 45 21.22 -10.78 21.13
N GLU A 46 22.30 -10.04 21.33
CA GLU A 46 23.12 -9.48 20.24
C GLU A 46 23.69 -10.57 19.29
N LYS A 47 23.97 -11.77 19.80
CA LYS A 47 24.45 -12.89 18.95
C LYS A 47 23.37 -13.34 17.99
N LYS A 48 22.11 -13.37 18.43
CA LYS A 48 20.96 -13.70 17.57
C LYS A 48 20.71 -12.61 16.53
N ILE A 49 20.83 -11.33 16.89
CA ILE A 49 20.72 -10.23 15.92
C ILE A 49 21.77 -10.41 14.81
N LYS A 50 23.03 -10.64 15.17
CA LYS A 50 24.13 -10.84 14.20
C LYS A 50 23.88 -12.07 13.32
N ALA A 51 23.46 -13.19 13.92
CA ALA A 51 23.16 -14.41 13.18
C ALA A 51 21.99 -14.22 12.19
N ALA A 52 20.90 -13.60 12.62
CA ALA A 52 19.74 -13.30 11.78
C ALA A 52 20.08 -12.31 10.67
N THR A 53 20.87 -11.27 10.98
CA THR A 53 21.37 -10.30 9.99
C THR A 53 22.18 -11.01 8.89
N ASN A 54 23.13 -11.86 9.28
CA ASN A 54 23.94 -12.62 8.32
C ASN A 54 23.08 -13.58 7.47
N LYS A 55 22.14 -14.29 8.12
CA LYS A 55 21.19 -15.19 7.45
C LYS A 55 20.34 -14.41 6.44
N PHE A 56 19.83 -13.25 6.81
CA PHE A 56 19.03 -12.39 5.92
C PHE A 56 19.82 -11.92 4.71
N TYR A 57 21.03 -11.38 4.87
CA TYR A 57 21.84 -10.89 3.75
C TYR A 57 22.42 -12.01 2.88
N THR A 58 22.51 -13.23 3.39
CA THR A 58 22.84 -14.41 2.59
C THR A 58 21.64 -14.85 1.74
N LEU A 59 20.43 -14.83 2.32
CA LEU A 59 19.19 -15.16 1.61
C LEU A 59 18.80 -14.09 0.60
N VAL A 60 19.03 -12.82 0.90
CA VAL A 60 18.71 -11.69 0.04
C VAL A 60 20.00 -10.93 -0.21
N PRO A 61 20.78 -11.28 -1.27
CA PRO A 61 22.02 -10.61 -1.60
C PRO A 61 21.89 -9.09 -1.72
N HIS A 62 22.68 -8.38 -0.92
CA HIS A 62 22.83 -6.93 -0.97
C HIS A 62 24.23 -6.56 -1.45
N ASN A 63 24.34 -5.43 -2.14
CA ASN A 63 25.59 -4.80 -2.51
C ASN A 63 25.82 -3.54 -1.68
N PHE A 64 26.70 -3.64 -0.67
CA PHE A 64 27.09 -2.54 0.19
C PHE A 64 28.35 -1.81 -0.30
N GLY A 65 28.90 -2.17 -1.46
CA GLY A 65 30.18 -1.69 -1.94
C GLY A 65 31.31 -2.04 -0.96
N THR A 66 32.09 -1.03 -0.55
CA THR A 66 33.16 -1.17 0.44
C THR A 66 32.68 -1.07 1.89
N ASN A 67 31.41 -0.70 2.11
CA ASN A 67 30.86 -0.56 3.45
C ASN A 67 30.50 -1.93 4.04
N LYS A 68 30.55 -2.01 5.37
CA LYS A 68 30.07 -3.20 6.09
C LYS A 68 28.54 -3.29 6.00
N PRO A 69 27.98 -4.52 5.91
CA PRO A 69 26.53 -4.72 6.02
C PRO A 69 25.98 -4.09 7.29
N LYS A 70 24.85 -3.37 7.17
CA LYS A 70 24.19 -2.70 8.30
C LYS A 70 23.55 -3.74 9.22
N LEU A 71 23.73 -3.62 10.53
CA LEU A 71 23.09 -4.54 11.47
C LEU A 71 21.57 -4.32 11.49
N LEU A 72 20.77 -5.39 11.56
CA LEU A 72 19.32 -5.31 11.70
C LEU A 72 18.95 -5.20 13.19
N ASP A 73 19.39 -4.13 13.84
CA ASP A 73 19.43 -4.01 15.31
C ASP A 73 18.26 -3.23 15.95
N ASN A 74 17.28 -2.83 15.14
CA ASN A 74 16.08 -2.18 15.65
C ASN A 74 14.85 -2.46 14.77
N PRO A 75 13.63 -2.37 15.33
CA PRO A 75 12.39 -2.64 14.60
C PRO A 75 12.18 -1.78 13.35
N ASP A 76 12.64 -0.51 13.33
CA ASP A 76 12.44 0.39 12.19
C ASP A 76 13.27 -0.04 10.97
N ILE A 77 14.52 -0.47 11.18
CA ILE A 77 15.34 -1.04 10.10
C ILE A 77 14.69 -2.31 9.56
N ILE A 78 14.19 -3.19 10.44
CA ILE A 78 13.55 -4.44 10.03
C ILE A 78 12.27 -4.14 9.23
N LYS A 79 11.47 -3.17 9.67
CA LYS A 79 10.28 -2.71 8.94
C LYS A 79 10.60 -2.24 7.52
N LYS A 80 11.67 -1.46 7.33
CA LYS A 80 12.12 -1.06 5.99
C LYS A 80 12.53 -2.26 5.13
N LYS A 81 13.10 -3.31 5.72
CA LYS A 81 13.44 -4.54 5.00
C LYS A 81 12.21 -5.40 4.68
N ILE A 82 11.15 -5.34 5.49
CA ILE A 82 9.85 -5.95 5.17
C ILE A 82 9.22 -5.23 3.97
N GLU A 83 9.17 -3.89 3.98
CA GLU A 83 8.67 -3.08 2.86
C GLU A 83 9.45 -3.31 1.55
N MET A 84 10.76 -3.57 1.67
CA MET A 84 11.60 -4.01 0.56
C MET A 84 11.15 -5.37 0.01
N LEU A 85 10.94 -6.38 0.87
CA LEU A 85 10.46 -7.69 0.44
C LEU A 85 9.07 -7.62 -0.22
N ASP A 86 8.17 -6.80 0.34
CA ASP A 86 6.84 -6.54 -0.24
C ASP A 86 6.99 -5.99 -1.67
N SER A 87 7.86 -5.00 -1.87
CA SER A 87 8.14 -4.42 -3.18
C SER A 87 8.78 -5.43 -4.16
N LEU A 88 9.63 -6.32 -3.66
CA LEU A 88 10.25 -7.37 -4.48
C LEU A 88 9.24 -8.40 -4.96
N LEU A 89 8.25 -8.75 -4.12
CA LEU A 89 7.17 -9.66 -4.50
C LEU A 89 6.32 -9.06 -5.64
N GLU A 90 6.04 -7.75 -5.59
CA GLU A 90 5.34 -7.02 -6.64
C GLU A 90 6.14 -6.96 -7.96
N ILE A 91 7.44 -6.71 -7.85
CA ILE A 91 8.35 -6.69 -9.01
C ILE A 91 8.41 -8.07 -9.67
N GLU A 92 8.45 -9.15 -8.89
CA GLU A 92 8.45 -10.53 -9.42
C GLU A 92 7.17 -10.83 -10.21
N ILE A 93 6.02 -10.41 -9.70
CA ILE A 93 4.73 -10.57 -10.36
C ILE A 93 4.67 -9.75 -11.64
N THR A 94 5.13 -8.50 -11.59
CA THR A 94 5.21 -7.62 -12.76
C THR A 94 6.13 -8.22 -13.83
N TYR A 95 7.28 -8.74 -13.44
CA TYR A 95 8.21 -9.41 -14.35
C TYR A 95 7.56 -10.63 -15.02
N LYS A 96 6.81 -11.45 -14.26
CA LYS A 96 6.04 -12.57 -14.82
C LYS A 96 5.01 -12.15 -15.86
N LEU A 97 4.34 -11.02 -15.66
CA LEU A 97 3.42 -10.46 -16.66
C LEU A 97 4.19 -10.05 -17.92
N LEU A 98 5.34 -9.40 -17.77
CA LEU A 98 6.15 -8.95 -18.90
C LEU A 98 6.62 -10.11 -19.76
N VAL A 99 7.14 -11.19 -19.16
CA VAL A 99 7.67 -12.36 -19.89
C VAL A 99 6.61 -13.36 -20.33
N ALA A 100 5.35 -13.21 -19.89
CA ALA A 100 4.27 -14.08 -20.34
C ALA A 100 4.11 -13.97 -21.87
N PRO A 101 3.72 -15.06 -22.56
CA PRO A 101 3.50 -15.03 -24.00
C PRO A 101 2.51 -13.92 -24.38
N SER A 102 2.82 -13.20 -25.46
CA SER A 102 1.95 -12.19 -26.07
C SER A 102 1.35 -12.76 -27.35
N GLU A 103 0.14 -12.33 -27.71
CA GLU A 103 -0.41 -12.60 -29.04
C GLU A 103 0.37 -11.79 -30.09
N ASP A 104 0.87 -12.48 -31.12
CA ASP A 104 1.74 -11.90 -32.15
C ASP A 104 1.04 -10.83 -33.01
N SER A 105 -0.29 -10.78 -32.99
CA SER A 105 -1.09 -9.85 -33.80
C SER A 105 -1.31 -8.47 -33.16
N LEU A 106 -0.93 -8.27 -31.90
CA LEU A 106 -1.16 -7.01 -31.17
C LEU A 106 0.10 -6.16 -31.06
N SER A 107 -0.08 -4.85 -30.88
CA SER A 107 1.04 -3.99 -30.53
C SER A 107 1.60 -4.36 -29.16
N SER A 108 2.88 -4.04 -28.92
CA SER A 108 3.52 -4.34 -27.63
C SER A 108 2.82 -3.66 -26.45
N ILE A 109 2.30 -2.45 -26.65
CA ILE A 109 1.56 -1.70 -25.61
C ILE A 109 0.22 -2.38 -25.33
N ASP A 110 -0.55 -2.74 -26.36
CA ASP A 110 -1.86 -3.37 -26.19
C ASP A 110 -1.72 -4.74 -25.51
N SER A 111 -0.69 -5.51 -25.87
CA SER A 111 -0.40 -6.78 -25.22
C SER A 111 -0.14 -6.61 -23.72
N TYR A 112 0.65 -5.60 -23.32
CA TYR A 112 0.87 -5.32 -21.89
C TYR A 112 -0.39 -4.82 -21.19
N TYR A 113 -1.20 -4.00 -21.86
CA TYR A 113 -2.47 -3.52 -21.33
C TYR A 113 -3.44 -4.68 -21.06
N LEU A 114 -3.61 -5.62 -22.00
CA LEU A 114 -4.47 -6.79 -21.80
C LEU A 114 -3.99 -7.68 -20.64
N LYS A 115 -2.67 -7.80 -20.45
CA LYS A 115 -2.09 -8.53 -19.30
C LYS A 115 -2.41 -7.89 -17.96
N LEU A 116 -2.75 -6.59 -17.92
CA LEU A 116 -3.24 -5.95 -16.70
C LEU A 116 -4.64 -6.41 -16.34
N LYS A 117 -5.45 -7.00 -17.24
CA LYS A 117 -6.80 -7.49 -16.91
C LYS A 117 -7.65 -6.44 -16.17
N ALA A 118 -7.54 -5.20 -16.61
CA ALA A 118 -8.28 -4.07 -16.07
C ALA A 118 -8.58 -3.09 -17.20
N GLU A 119 -9.83 -2.63 -17.26
CA GLU A 119 -10.20 -1.49 -18.08
C GLU A 119 -9.78 -0.21 -17.36
N ILE A 120 -8.98 0.62 -18.02
CA ILE A 120 -8.44 1.87 -17.48
C ILE A 120 -8.80 2.99 -18.45
N THR A 121 -9.79 3.80 -18.08
CA THR A 121 -10.36 4.82 -18.95
C THR A 121 -10.02 6.21 -18.42
N PRO A 122 -9.36 7.09 -19.19
CA PRO A 122 -9.10 8.46 -18.75
C PRO A 122 -10.42 9.22 -18.56
N LEU A 123 -10.48 10.04 -17.52
CA LEU A 123 -11.62 10.89 -17.22
C LEU A 123 -11.32 12.33 -17.60
N ASP A 124 -12.31 13.02 -18.17
CA ASP A 124 -12.21 14.43 -18.49
C ASP A 124 -12.06 15.27 -17.20
N LYS A 125 -11.22 16.30 -17.24
CA LYS A 125 -10.96 17.23 -16.14
C LYS A 125 -12.19 18.05 -15.75
N ILE A 126 -13.18 18.17 -16.64
CA ILE A 126 -14.48 18.82 -16.34
C ILE A 126 -15.54 17.85 -15.82
N SER A 127 -15.25 16.55 -15.72
CA SER A 127 -16.22 15.57 -15.23
C SER A 127 -16.51 15.73 -13.74
N ALA A 128 -17.73 15.37 -13.33
CA ALA A 128 -18.13 15.41 -11.92
C ALA A 128 -17.25 14.50 -11.03
N ASP A 129 -16.79 13.38 -11.57
CA ASP A 129 -15.86 12.47 -10.91
C ASP A 129 -14.49 13.13 -10.70
N PHE A 130 -13.96 13.85 -11.70
CA PHE A 130 -12.71 14.59 -11.55
C PHE A 130 -12.84 15.68 -10.48
N GLU A 131 -13.91 16.47 -10.52
CA GLU A 131 -14.16 17.51 -9.52
C GLU A 131 -14.27 16.93 -8.11
N LEU A 132 -14.96 15.80 -7.95
CA LEU A 132 -15.10 15.08 -6.69
C LEU A 132 -13.73 14.67 -6.12
N ILE A 133 -12.90 14.00 -6.94
CA ILE A 133 -11.59 13.50 -6.51
C ILE A 133 -10.61 14.66 -6.26
N ALA A 134 -10.63 15.69 -7.11
CA ALA A 134 -9.80 16.89 -6.93
C ALA A 134 -10.17 17.64 -5.63
N THR A 135 -11.46 17.78 -5.34
CA THR A 135 -11.95 18.39 -4.10
C THR A 135 -11.55 17.56 -2.89
N TYR A 136 -11.74 16.23 -2.96
CA TYR A 136 -11.33 15.31 -1.90
C TYR A 136 -9.82 15.39 -1.63
N MET A 137 -9.00 15.40 -2.67
CA MET A 137 -7.54 15.55 -2.56
C MET A 137 -7.17 16.87 -1.88
N LYS A 138 -7.72 18.00 -2.37
CA LYS A 138 -7.42 19.34 -1.87
C LYS A 138 -7.79 19.49 -0.40
N ASN A 139 -9.00 19.08 -0.02
CA ASN A 139 -9.50 19.28 1.33
C ASN A 139 -8.80 18.38 2.36
N THR A 140 -8.34 17.20 1.94
CA THR A 140 -7.76 16.21 2.85
C THR A 140 -6.23 16.15 2.78
N HIS A 141 -5.60 17.20 2.27
CA HIS A 141 -4.16 17.40 2.39
C HIS A 141 -3.80 17.90 3.79
N ALA A 142 -3.20 17.02 4.59
CA ALA A 142 -2.91 17.33 5.98
C ALA A 142 -1.85 18.43 6.15
N PRO A 143 -2.03 19.35 7.12
CA PRO A 143 -1.14 20.49 7.32
C PRO A 143 0.26 20.11 7.83
N THR A 144 0.47 18.87 8.28
CA THR A 144 1.79 18.37 8.70
C THR A 144 2.64 17.87 7.54
N HIS A 145 2.06 17.68 6.34
CA HIS A 145 2.78 17.15 5.17
C HIS A 145 3.07 18.28 4.17
N THR A 146 4.03 19.14 4.52
CA THR A 146 4.34 20.38 3.81
C THR A 146 5.62 20.31 2.97
N SER A 147 6.29 19.16 2.93
CA SER A 147 7.54 18.94 2.20
C SER A 147 7.38 18.95 0.68
N TYR A 148 6.15 18.76 0.19
CA TYR A 148 5.79 18.80 -1.22
C TYR A 148 4.37 19.35 -1.42
N VAL A 149 4.09 19.82 -2.63
CA VAL A 149 2.75 20.05 -3.17
C VAL A 149 2.47 18.96 -4.20
N VAL A 150 1.21 18.55 -4.36
CA VAL A 150 0.82 17.53 -5.34
C VAL A 150 -0.29 18.07 -6.23
N GLU A 151 -0.20 17.77 -7.51
CA GLU A 151 -1.24 18.05 -8.50
C GLU A 151 -1.71 16.76 -9.15
N ILE A 152 -3.01 16.69 -9.49
CA ILE A 152 -3.54 15.61 -10.32
C ILE A 152 -3.14 15.92 -11.76
N GLU A 153 -2.33 15.04 -12.34
CA GLU A 153 -1.95 15.13 -13.74
C GLU A 153 -3.06 14.53 -14.60
N GLU A 154 -3.42 13.27 -14.31
CA GLU A 154 -4.48 12.52 -14.98
C GLU A 154 -5.29 11.69 -13.97
N LEU A 155 -6.56 11.49 -14.27
CA LEU A 155 -7.47 10.66 -13.49
C LEU A 155 -8.03 9.57 -14.38
N PHE A 156 -7.98 8.33 -13.91
CA PHE A 156 -8.51 7.19 -14.63
C PHE A 156 -9.58 6.50 -13.82
N LYS A 157 -10.68 6.13 -14.47
CA LYS A 157 -11.62 5.13 -13.96
C LYS A 157 -11.02 3.75 -14.20
N VAL A 158 -11.10 2.89 -13.19
CA VAL A 158 -10.56 1.53 -13.26
C VAL A 158 -11.70 0.53 -13.02
N VAL A 159 -11.80 -0.46 -13.90
CA VAL A 159 -12.67 -1.63 -13.72
C VAL A 159 -11.82 -2.88 -13.89
N ARG A 160 -11.54 -3.55 -12.78
CA ARG A 160 -10.72 -4.77 -12.77
C ARG A 160 -11.55 -6.00 -13.10
N ASP A 161 -10.97 -6.92 -13.86
CA ASP A 161 -11.60 -8.20 -14.20
C ASP A 161 -11.92 -9.02 -12.93
N GLY A 162 -13.15 -9.50 -12.81
CA GLY A 162 -13.68 -10.27 -11.67
C GLY A 162 -13.82 -9.53 -10.32
N GLU A 163 -13.37 -8.28 -10.19
CA GLU A 163 -13.38 -7.58 -8.90
C GLU A 163 -14.80 -7.26 -8.41
N ASP A 164 -15.69 -6.85 -9.31
CA ASP A 164 -17.10 -6.59 -9.00
C ASP A 164 -17.86 -7.85 -8.54
N GLU A 165 -17.50 -9.02 -9.08
CA GLU A 165 -18.08 -10.31 -8.70
C GLU A 165 -17.67 -10.70 -7.29
N HIS A 166 -16.37 -10.56 -6.97
CA HIS A 166 -15.85 -10.79 -5.61
C HIS A 166 -16.45 -9.79 -4.60
N TYR A 167 -16.61 -8.53 -5.00
CA TYR A 167 -17.19 -7.48 -4.17
C TYR A 167 -18.70 -7.66 -3.92
N LYS A 168 -19.40 -8.42 -4.78
CA LYS A 168 -20.87 -8.57 -4.75
C LYS A 168 -21.42 -8.97 -3.38
N LYS A 169 -20.73 -9.85 -2.64
CA LYS A 169 -21.15 -10.27 -1.28
C LYS A 169 -21.14 -9.13 -0.25
N PHE A 170 -20.39 -8.06 -0.50
CA PHE A 170 -20.30 -6.89 0.37
C PHE A 170 -21.08 -5.68 -0.13
N LYS A 171 -21.73 -5.75 -1.31
CA LYS A 171 -22.59 -4.65 -1.80
C LYS A 171 -23.71 -4.29 -0.82
N GLN A 172 -24.24 -5.29 -0.10
CA GLN A 172 -25.28 -5.08 0.92
C GLN A 172 -24.71 -4.68 2.29
N LEU A 173 -23.38 -4.72 2.48
CA LEU A 173 -22.77 -4.27 3.72
C LEU A 173 -22.93 -2.75 3.85
N ARG A 174 -23.30 -2.31 5.05
CA ARG A 174 -23.37 -0.89 5.42
C ARG A 174 -21.97 -0.28 5.55
N ASN A 175 -21.91 1.06 5.64
CA ASN A 175 -20.66 1.80 5.88
C ASN A 175 -19.60 1.50 4.82
N LYS A 176 -19.93 1.79 3.56
CA LYS A 176 -18.99 1.80 2.43
C LYS A 176 -18.38 3.18 2.31
N ARG A 177 -17.07 3.26 2.10
CA ARG A 177 -16.35 4.53 1.97
C ARG A 177 -15.41 4.53 0.79
N LEU A 178 -15.27 5.70 0.19
CA LEU A 178 -14.25 5.96 -0.82
C LEU A 178 -12.95 6.41 -0.12
N LEU A 179 -11.90 5.60 -0.20
CA LEU A 179 -10.66 5.80 0.57
C LEU A 179 -9.42 5.72 -0.30
N TRP A 180 -8.37 6.43 0.12
CA TRP A 180 -7.08 6.49 -0.55
C TRP A 180 -6.20 5.30 -0.19
N HIS A 181 -5.48 4.78 -1.18
CA HIS A 181 -4.39 3.82 -1.00
C HIS A 181 -3.18 4.22 -1.84
N GLY A 182 -2.02 4.35 -1.20
CA GLY A 182 -0.76 4.67 -1.88
C GLY A 182 0.17 3.47 -1.94
N SER A 183 0.91 3.34 -3.04
CA SER A 183 1.93 2.31 -3.22
C SER A 183 3.03 2.82 -4.16
N ARG A 184 4.17 2.13 -4.21
CA ARG A 184 5.23 2.46 -5.18
C ARG A 184 4.73 2.24 -6.60
N ILE A 185 5.15 3.08 -7.54
CA ILE A 185 4.79 2.95 -8.97
C ILE A 185 5.07 1.54 -9.53
N THR A 186 6.13 0.88 -9.07
CA THR A 186 6.50 -0.48 -9.47
C THR A 186 5.47 -1.55 -9.11
N ASN A 187 4.59 -1.26 -8.17
CA ASN A 187 3.62 -2.22 -7.64
C ASN A 187 2.29 -2.14 -8.40
N PHE A 188 2.02 -1.05 -9.12
CA PHE A 188 0.72 -0.83 -9.76
C PHE A 188 0.41 -1.85 -10.86
N ALA A 189 1.40 -2.39 -11.59
CA ALA A 189 1.13 -3.45 -12.55
C ALA A 189 0.62 -4.75 -11.86
N GLY A 190 1.21 -5.10 -10.71
CA GLY A 190 0.76 -6.22 -9.89
C GLY A 190 -0.62 -5.97 -9.27
N ILE A 191 -0.87 -4.76 -8.77
CA ILE A 191 -2.15 -4.36 -8.18
C ILE A 191 -3.26 -4.27 -9.25
N LEU A 192 -2.97 -3.75 -10.43
CA LEU A 192 -3.93 -3.64 -11.55
C LEU A 192 -4.22 -4.97 -12.22
N SER A 193 -3.37 -5.99 -12.07
CA SER A 193 -3.63 -7.35 -12.56
C SER A 193 -4.28 -8.30 -11.55
N GLN A 194 -3.94 -8.20 -10.27
CA GLN A 194 -4.36 -9.19 -9.27
C GLN A 194 -5.10 -8.58 -8.07
N GLY A 195 -5.26 -7.26 -8.01
CA GLY A 195 -5.92 -6.54 -6.93
C GLY A 195 -4.96 -6.24 -5.78
N LEU A 196 -5.47 -5.52 -4.78
CA LEU A 196 -4.77 -5.33 -3.52
C LEU A 196 -4.69 -6.64 -2.75
N ARG A 197 -3.52 -6.97 -2.21
CA ARG A 197 -3.26 -8.23 -1.51
C ARG A 197 -2.90 -8.00 -0.06
N ILE A 198 -3.25 -8.98 0.77
CA ILE A 198 -2.77 -9.05 2.15
C ILE A 198 -1.38 -9.68 2.13
N ALA A 199 -0.50 -9.17 2.99
CA ALA A 199 0.85 -9.70 3.16
C ALA A 199 0.81 -11.22 3.44
N PRO A 200 1.77 -12.00 2.92
CA PRO A 200 1.74 -13.45 3.04
C PRO A 200 1.87 -13.93 4.50
N PRO A 201 1.43 -15.16 4.84
CA PRO A 201 1.54 -15.70 6.20
C PRO A 201 2.96 -15.68 6.77
N GLU A 202 3.97 -15.82 5.91
CA GLU A 202 5.39 -15.80 6.28
C GLU A 202 5.89 -14.40 6.68
N ALA A 203 5.25 -13.33 6.20
CA ALA A 203 5.59 -11.96 6.59
C ALA A 203 5.45 -11.75 8.11
N PRO A 204 6.29 -10.93 8.75
CA PRO A 204 6.08 -10.61 10.15
C PRO A 204 4.78 -9.83 10.35
N ALA A 205 4.08 -10.15 11.43
CA ALA A 205 2.98 -9.34 11.94
C ALA A 205 3.48 -7.99 12.49
N THR A 206 4.61 -8.05 13.20
CA THR A 206 5.33 -6.92 13.76
C THR A 206 5.87 -6.05 12.62
N GLY A 207 5.46 -4.78 12.58
CA GLY A 207 5.71 -3.85 11.45
C GLY A 207 4.44 -3.25 10.85
N TYR A 208 3.33 -4.01 10.91
CA TYR A 208 1.99 -3.51 10.56
C TYR A 208 1.25 -3.06 11.81
N MET A 209 0.73 -1.82 11.83
CA MET A 209 0.17 -1.20 13.04
C MET A 209 -1.02 -1.97 13.63
N PHE A 210 -1.80 -2.63 12.77
CA PHE A 210 -2.99 -3.39 13.10
C PHE A 210 -2.96 -4.81 12.52
N GLY A 211 -1.77 -5.40 12.34
CA GLY A 211 -1.62 -6.71 11.70
C GLY A 211 -1.77 -6.68 10.18
N LYS A 212 -1.78 -7.86 9.57
CA LYS A 212 -1.76 -8.01 8.10
C LYS A 212 -3.15 -7.77 7.53
N GLY A 213 -3.29 -6.71 6.77
CA GLY A 213 -4.52 -6.33 6.07
C GLY A 213 -4.20 -5.32 4.99
N VAL A 214 -5.22 -4.88 4.26
CA VAL A 214 -5.07 -3.79 3.29
C VAL A 214 -5.41 -2.48 3.98
N TYR A 215 -4.46 -1.55 3.96
CA TYR A 215 -4.54 -0.26 4.67
C TYR A 215 -5.01 0.85 3.74
N PHE A 216 -5.96 1.64 4.24
CA PHE A 216 -6.54 2.79 3.57
C PHE A 216 -6.54 4.02 4.49
N ALA A 217 -6.59 5.20 3.88
CA ALA A 217 -6.67 6.48 4.56
C ALA A 217 -7.84 7.33 4.02
N ASP A 218 -8.45 8.13 4.89
CA ASP A 218 -9.40 9.19 4.51
C ASP A 218 -8.70 10.53 4.29
N MET A 219 -7.48 10.69 4.79
CA MET A 219 -6.63 11.84 4.53
C MET A 219 -5.75 11.57 3.30
N PHE A 220 -5.94 12.33 2.22
CA PHE A 220 -5.15 12.20 1.00
C PHE A 220 -3.66 12.17 1.30
N SER A 221 -3.10 13.17 1.98
CA SER A 221 -1.64 13.35 2.11
C SER A 221 -0.92 12.23 2.87
N LYS A 222 -1.64 11.26 3.47
CA LYS A 222 -1.03 10.07 4.06
C LYS A 222 -0.60 9.06 3.00
N SER A 223 -1.41 8.87 1.96
CA SER A 223 -1.20 7.87 0.91
C SER A 223 -0.05 8.20 -0.06
N PRO A 224 0.13 9.43 -0.56
CA PRO A 224 1.25 9.83 -1.41
C PRO A 224 2.64 9.55 -0.84
N ASN A 225 2.80 9.50 0.49
CA ASN A 225 4.08 9.14 1.10
C ASN A 225 4.52 7.70 0.77
N TYR A 226 3.57 6.83 0.41
CA TYR A 226 3.84 5.45 -0.02
C TYR A 226 4.19 5.35 -1.52
N CYS A 227 4.13 6.45 -2.27
CA CYS A 227 4.53 6.48 -3.68
C CYS A 227 6.06 6.49 -3.85
N PHE A 228 6.81 6.97 -2.85
CA PHE A 228 8.26 7.19 -2.90
C PHE A 228 8.71 8.06 -4.09
N ALA A 229 7.87 9.03 -4.48
CA ALA A 229 8.26 10.07 -5.43
C ALA A 229 9.39 10.94 -4.85
N ASN A 230 10.22 11.50 -5.72
CA ASN A 230 11.33 12.38 -5.33
C ASN A 230 11.64 13.41 -6.43
N LYS A 231 12.57 14.34 -6.18
CA LYS A 231 12.93 15.41 -7.12
C LYS A 231 13.32 14.92 -8.53
N ASN A 232 13.92 13.73 -8.63
CA ASN A 232 14.36 13.15 -9.90
C ASN A 232 13.28 12.29 -10.57
N ASN A 233 12.26 11.88 -9.81
CA ASN A 233 11.11 11.12 -10.31
C ASN A 233 9.85 11.59 -9.57
N PRO A 234 9.27 12.72 -10.00
CA PRO A 234 8.18 13.37 -9.29
C PRO A 234 6.82 12.71 -9.55
N THR A 235 6.70 11.80 -10.52
CA THR A 235 5.44 11.11 -10.81
C THR A 235 5.16 10.02 -9.78
N GLY A 236 3.94 10.00 -9.25
CA GLY A 236 3.43 8.93 -8.40
C GLY A 236 1.99 8.58 -8.74
N PHE A 237 1.52 7.46 -8.18
CA PHE A 237 0.15 7.00 -8.37
C PHE A 237 -0.47 6.66 -7.03
N VAL A 238 -1.75 6.98 -6.88
CA VAL A 238 -2.58 6.54 -5.76
C VAL A 238 -3.88 5.95 -6.28
N LEU A 239 -4.43 4.99 -5.55
CA LEU A 239 -5.76 4.44 -5.79
C LEU A 239 -6.79 5.15 -4.92
N VAL A 240 -7.99 5.20 -5.45
CA VAL A 240 -9.21 5.51 -4.72
C VAL A 240 -10.11 4.29 -4.83
N CYS A 241 -10.40 3.67 -3.68
CA CYS A 241 -11.14 2.43 -3.62
C CYS A 241 -12.45 2.60 -2.85
N GLU A 242 -13.51 1.97 -3.33
CA GLU A 242 -14.70 1.69 -2.54
C GLU A 242 -14.37 0.53 -1.59
N VAL A 243 -14.44 0.81 -0.29
CA VAL A 243 -14.10 -0.15 0.76
C VAL A 243 -15.32 -0.42 1.63
N ALA A 244 -15.76 -1.66 1.68
CA ALA A 244 -16.87 -2.12 2.51
C ALA A 244 -16.39 -2.33 3.95
N LEU A 245 -16.52 -1.32 4.80
CA LEU A 245 -15.97 -1.36 6.17
C LEU A 245 -16.90 -2.07 7.15
N GLY A 246 -18.21 -2.02 6.96
CA GLY A 246 -19.19 -2.61 7.88
C GLY A 246 -19.03 -2.10 9.31
N GLU A 247 -19.25 -3.00 10.27
CA GLU A 247 -18.91 -2.76 11.68
C GLU A 247 -17.39 -2.75 11.90
N MET A 248 -16.89 -1.63 12.38
CA MET A 248 -15.45 -1.46 12.62
C MET A 248 -15.09 -1.74 14.08
N LYS A 249 -13.93 -2.37 14.32
CA LYS A 249 -13.24 -2.38 15.61
C LYS A 249 -12.41 -1.10 15.70
N LYS A 250 -12.68 -0.26 16.69
CA LYS A 250 -11.89 0.97 16.92
C LYS A 250 -10.62 0.64 17.70
N CYS A 251 -9.49 1.15 17.24
CA CYS A 251 -8.20 1.05 17.90
C CYS A 251 -7.59 2.45 18.05
N TYR A 252 -7.14 2.81 19.25
CA TYR A 252 -6.57 4.14 19.57
C TYR A 252 -5.04 4.09 19.76
N ARG A 253 -4.47 2.90 19.67
CA ARG A 253 -3.03 2.63 19.71
C ARG A 253 -2.73 1.44 18.82
N ALA A 254 -1.48 1.32 18.38
CA ALA A 254 -1.01 0.13 17.68
C ALA A 254 -1.40 -1.13 18.47
N GLN A 255 -2.00 -2.09 17.79
CA GLN A 255 -2.46 -3.34 18.39
C GLN A 255 -2.43 -4.40 17.30
N TYR A 256 -1.69 -5.49 17.53
CA TYR A 256 -1.73 -6.60 16.61
C TYR A 256 -3.12 -7.25 16.59
N ILE A 257 -3.70 -7.38 15.39
CA ILE A 257 -4.98 -8.03 15.13
C ILE A 257 -4.73 -9.21 14.20
N SER A 258 -4.80 -10.42 14.74
CA SER A 258 -4.80 -11.66 13.95
C SER A 258 -6.20 -12.04 13.49
N GLU A 259 -7.20 -11.78 14.33
CA GLU A 259 -8.60 -12.10 14.09
C GLU A 259 -9.50 -10.95 14.55
N LEU A 260 -10.57 -10.71 13.79
CA LEU A 260 -11.57 -9.72 14.13
C LEU A 260 -12.53 -10.28 15.19
N PRO A 261 -12.96 -9.47 16.18
CA PRO A 261 -14.03 -9.87 17.09
C PRO A 261 -15.32 -10.18 16.33
N ALA A 262 -16.16 -11.06 16.89
CA ALA A 262 -17.45 -11.41 16.31
C ALA A 262 -18.27 -10.16 15.93
N GLY A 263 -18.85 -10.20 14.73
CA GLY A 263 -19.63 -9.09 14.17
C GLY A 263 -18.83 -7.89 13.68
N LYS A 264 -17.48 -7.92 13.74
CA LYS A 264 -16.61 -6.89 13.13
C LYS A 264 -16.11 -7.33 11.77
N HIS A 265 -16.01 -6.37 10.84
CA HIS A 265 -15.63 -6.61 9.45
C HIS A 265 -14.33 -5.88 9.07
N SER A 266 -13.93 -4.89 9.85
CA SER A 266 -12.72 -4.10 9.60
C SER A 266 -12.21 -3.46 10.89
N VAL A 267 -11.01 -2.86 10.83
CA VAL A 267 -10.44 -2.06 11.91
C VAL A 267 -10.39 -0.59 11.49
N TRP A 268 -10.69 0.27 12.46
CA TRP A 268 -10.49 1.70 12.38
C TRP A 268 -9.42 2.11 13.39
N GLY A 269 -8.22 2.39 12.89
CA GLY A 269 -7.21 3.14 13.62
C GLY A 269 -7.68 4.58 13.78
N VAL A 270 -8.14 4.96 14.96
CA VAL A 270 -8.77 6.25 15.20
C VAL A 270 -7.69 7.32 15.35
N GLY A 271 -7.57 8.23 14.40
CA GLY A 271 -6.63 9.36 14.45
C GLY A 271 -7.08 10.50 15.37
N GLN A 272 -6.18 11.43 15.66
CA GLN A 272 -6.47 12.72 16.29
C GLN A 272 -7.07 13.73 15.31
N THR A 273 -6.91 13.53 14.01
CA THR A 273 -7.46 14.38 12.94
C THR A 273 -8.22 13.52 11.93
N GLN A 274 -9.35 14.03 11.44
CA GLN A 274 -10.15 13.39 10.39
C GLN A 274 -10.78 14.46 9.48
N PRO A 275 -11.21 14.11 8.26
CA PRO A 275 -12.10 14.97 7.48
C PRO A 275 -13.41 15.24 8.25
N ASP A 276 -13.92 16.46 8.18
CA ASP A 276 -15.18 16.86 8.83
C ASP A 276 -16.36 16.00 8.33
N PRO A 277 -16.96 15.15 9.19
CA PRO A 277 -18.08 14.31 8.78
C PRO A 277 -19.32 15.09 8.34
N ALA A 278 -19.48 16.35 8.77
CA ALA A 278 -20.59 17.20 8.35
C ALA A 278 -20.50 17.63 6.88
N GLN A 279 -19.30 17.55 6.30
CA GLN A 279 -19.01 17.88 4.90
C GLN A 279 -18.83 16.62 4.03
N ASN A 280 -19.15 15.44 4.57
CA ASN A 280 -19.14 14.21 3.78
C ASN A 280 -20.11 14.34 2.59
N ARG A 281 -19.68 13.88 1.43
CA ARG A 281 -20.60 13.66 0.30
C ARG A 281 -21.02 12.20 0.29
N VAL A 282 -22.31 11.94 0.14
CA VAL A 282 -22.86 10.59 -0.02
C VAL A 282 -23.27 10.44 -1.48
N LEU A 283 -22.78 9.40 -2.14
CA LEU A 283 -23.14 9.07 -3.52
C LEU A 283 -24.50 8.36 -3.55
N ASP A 284 -25.10 8.25 -4.74
CA ASP A 284 -26.47 7.70 -4.92
C ASP A 284 -26.62 6.26 -4.42
N ASP A 285 -25.52 5.49 -4.38
CA ASP A 285 -25.45 4.11 -3.89
C ASP A 285 -25.12 4.03 -2.38
N GLY A 286 -25.08 5.16 -1.68
CA GLY A 286 -24.83 5.26 -0.24
C GLY A 286 -23.36 5.19 0.15
N ILE A 287 -22.42 5.23 -0.82
CA ILE A 287 -20.99 5.32 -0.52
C ILE A 287 -20.67 6.71 0.04
N VAL A 288 -19.92 6.73 1.16
CA VAL A 288 -19.47 7.98 1.78
C VAL A 288 -18.10 8.38 1.23
N VAL A 289 -17.99 9.61 0.74
CA VAL A 289 -16.74 10.25 0.36
C VAL A 289 -16.38 11.27 1.45
N PRO A 290 -15.38 10.98 2.32
CA PRO A 290 -15.04 11.85 3.44
C PRO A 290 -14.14 13.02 2.99
N LEU A 291 -14.72 13.92 2.19
CA LEU A 291 -14.02 15.05 1.56
C LEU A 291 -14.01 16.35 2.36
N GLY A 292 -14.45 16.31 3.62
CA GLY A 292 -14.47 17.49 4.48
C GLY A 292 -13.07 18.02 4.80
N THR A 293 -12.99 19.31 5.15
CA THR A 293 -11.75 19.88 5.66
C THR A 293 -11.32 19.23 6.98
N PRO A 294 -10.03 19.20 7.33
CA PRO A 294 -9.56 18.41 8.47
C PRO A 294 -9.95 19.07 9.79
N ILE A 295 -10.56 18.28 10.69
CA ILE A 295 -10.91 18.69 12.05
C ILE A 295 -10.19 17.82 13.08
N SER A 296 -9.86 18.42 14.22
CA SER A 296 -9.30 17.68 15.34
C SER A 296 -10.40 16.96 16.11
N LYS A 297 -10.19 15.66 16.33
CA LYS A 297 -10.95 14.83 17.25
C LYS A 297 -10.35 15.00 18.63
N LYS A 298 -11.16 15.41 19.61
CA LYS A 298 -10.80 15.44 21.03
C LYS A 298 -10.71 14.03 21.62
N VAL A 299 -9.91 13.14 21.02
CA VAL A 299 -9.72 11.74 21.42
C VAL A 299 -8.25 11.50 21.76
N ARG A 300 -8.00 10.70 22.79
CA ARG A 300 -6.65 10.27 23.14
C ARG A 300 -6.25 9.10 22.25
N SER A 301 -5.41 9.36 21.25
CA SER A 301 -4.91 8.36 20.31
C SER A 301 -3.42 8.54 20.04
N SER A 302 -2.70 7.45 19.78
CA SER A 302 -1.31 7.49 19.29
C SER A 302 -1.22 7.76 17.78
N LEU A 303 -2.35 7.83 17.07
CA LEU A 303 -2.39 8.08 15.63
C LEU A 303 -2.73 9.54 15.35
N LEU A 304 -1.98 10.19 14.46
CA LEU A 304 -2.31 11.56 14.01
C LEU A 304 -3.54 11.58 13.10
N TYR A 305 -3.65 10.62 12.19
CA TYR A 305 -4.72 10.50 11.19
C TYR A 305 -5.33 9.11 11.21
N ASN A 306 -6.55 8.97 10.70
CA ASN A 306 -7.21 7.68 10.65
C ASN A 306 -6.48 6.66 9.77
N GLU A 307 -6.72 5.37 10.05
CA GLU A 307 -6.45 4.24 9.17
C GLU A 307 -7.66 3.32 9.14
N PHE A 308 -7.97 2.78 7.97
CA PHE A 308 -9.00 1.77 7.79
C PHE A 308 -8.36 0.51 7.22
N ILE A 309 -8.59 -0.62 7.88
CA ILE A 309 -7.93 -1.87 7.56
C ILE A 309 -8.99 -2.93 7.34
N VAL A 310 -8.95 -3.56 6.17
CA VAL A 310 -9.76 -4.74 5.85
C VAL A 310 -8.88 -5.98 5.79
N TYR A 311 -9.45 -7.10 6.22
CA TYR A 311 -8.76 -8.39 6.33
C TYR A 311 -9.30 -9.44 5.34
N ASP A 312 -10.21 -9.02 4.46
CA ASP A 312 -10.65 -9.76 3.29
C ASP A 312 -10.53 -8.83 2.07
N VAL A 313 -9.73 -9.24 1.08
CA VAL A 313 -9.48 -8.46 -0.15
C VAL A 313 -10.74 -8.22 -0.96
N SER A 314 -11.75 -9.08 -0.83
CA SER A 314 -13.02 -8.90 -1.53
C SER A 314 -13.90 -7.79 -0.93
N GLN A 315 -13.52 -7.19 0.19
CA GLN A 315 -14.13 -5.95 0.71
C GLN A 315 -13.72 -4.69 -0.06
N ILE A 316 -12.90 -4.83 -1.11
CA ILE A 316 -12.29 -3.72 -1.84
C ILE A 316 -12.76 -3.78 -3.29
N ASN A 317 -13.12 -2.62 -3.82
CA ASN A 317 -13.36 -2.41 -5.24
C ASN A 317 -12.61 -1.14 -5.68
N VAL A 318 -11.63 -1.28 -6.57
CA VAL A 318 -10.84 -0.16 -7.07
C VAL A 318 -11.71 0.66 -8.02
N LYS A 319 -11.82 1.97 -7.78
CA LYS A 319 -12.65 2.85 -8.62
C LYS A 319 -11.84 3.77 -9.50
N TYR A 320 -10.79 4.37 -8.93
CA TYR A 320 -9.97 5.33 -9.64
C TYR A 320 -8.48 5.10 -9.40
N LEU A 321 -7.71 5.38 -10.45
CA LEU A 321 -6.26 5.52 -10.40
C LEU A 321 -5.93 6.99 -10.67
N VAL A 322 -5.24 7.63 -9.74
CA VAL A 322 -4.88 9.05 -9.84
C VAL A 322 -3.38 9.14 -10.11
N GLN A 323 -3.02 9.73 -11.26
CA GLN A 323 -1.65 10.10 -11.56
C GLN A 323 -1.35 11.45 -10.94
N LEU A 324 -0.30 11.48 -10.13
CA LEU A 324 0.10 12.62 -9.33
C LEU A 324 1.46 13.14 -9.80
N ASN A 325 1.58 14.46 -9.86
CA ASN A 325 2.86 15.15 -10.04
C ASN A 325 3.28 15.84 -8.74
N PHE A 326 4.40 15.41 -8.16
CA PHE A 326 4.91 15.93 -6.90
C PHE A 326 5.88 17.10 -7.14
N LYS A 327 5.54 18.26 -6.57
CA LYS A 327 6.36 19.46 -6.54
C LYS A 327 7.04 19.58 -5.18
N PHE A 328 8.24 19.02 -5.08
CA PHE A 328 9.07 19.12 -3.86
C PHE A 328 9.62 20.53 -3.70
N LYS A 329 9.66 21.01 -2.45
CA LYS A 329 10.25 22.30 -2.12
C LYS A 329 11.77 22.32 -2.23
#